data_AF-A0A1C6RAB2-F1
#
_entry.id   AF-A0A1C6RAB2-F1
#
_cell.length_a   1.000
_cell.length_b   1.000
_cell.length_c   1.000
_cell.angle_alpha   90.00
_cell.angle_beta   90.00
_cell.angle_gamma   90.00
#
_symmetry.space_group_name_H-M   'P 1'
#
loop_
_entity.id
_entity.type
_entity.pdbx_description
1 polymer ?
#
loop_
_entity_poly.entity_id
_entity_poly.type
_entity_poly.pdbx_seq_one_letter_code
_entity_poly.pdbx_strand_id
1 'polypeptide(L)' 'MRIRLHGTPAETAAALTALAHVLTIRTISRPYPDRPPSTRHRIYLDATPRKDSRP' A
#
# COMPACT_ATOMS: atom_id res chain seq x y z
N MET A 1 -2.04 5.96 -10.20
CA MET A 1 -2.96 4.86 -9.82
C MET A 1 -3.24 5.00 -8.35
N ARG A 2 -4.48 4.82 -7.93
CA ARG A 2 -4.84 4.81 -6.50
C ARG A 2 -5.06 3.37 -6.06
N ILE A 3 -4.25 2.89 -5.12
CA ILE A 3 -4.30 1.51 -4.60
C ILE A 3 -4.73 1.57 -3.14
N ARG A 4 -5.68 0.72 -2.75
CA ARG A 4 -6.09 0.56 -1.35
C ARG A 4 -5.55 -0.77 -0.82
N LEU A 5 -4.71 -0.72 0.20
CA LEU A 5 -4.33 -1.91 0.96
C LEU A 5 -5.19 -2.01 2.21
N HIS A 6 -5.67 -3.21 2.50
CA HIS A 6 -6.47 -3.53 3.67
C HIS A 6 -5.93 -4.81 4.29
N GLY A 7 -5.60 -4.76 5.57
CA GLY A 7 -5.01 -5.89 6.27
C GLY A 7 -4.47 -5.46 7.63
N THR A 8 -3.81 -6.38 8.32
CA THR A 8 -3.03 -6.06 9.52
C THR A 8 -1.88 -5.10 9.20
N PRO A 9 -1.29 -4.44 10.20
CA PRO A 9 -0.10 -3.62 10.00
C PRO A 9 1.05 -4.38 9.32
N ALA A 10 1.25 -5.65 9.67
CA ALA A 10 2.29 -6.50 9.06
C ALA A 10 2.01 -6.81 7.58
N GLU A 11 0.78 -7.19 7.24
CA GLU A 11 0.38 -7.48 5.85
C GLU A 11 0.47 -6.24 4.96
N THR A 12 -0.01 -5.10 5.44
CA THR A 12 0.03 -3.84 4.69
C THR A 12 1.46 -3.34 4.47
N ALA A 13 2.35 -3.51 5.46
CA ALA A 13 3.78 -3.22 5.32
C ALA A 13 4.46 -4.15 4.31
N ALA A 14 4.22 -5.46 4.39
CA ALA A 14 4.79 -6.44 3.45
C ALA A 14 4.32 -6.18 2.01
N ALA A 15 3.03 -5.91 1.81
CA ALA A 15 2.47 -5.58 0.51
C ALA A 15 3.04 -4.27 -0.05
N LEU A 16 3.23 -3.26 0.80
CA LEU A 16 3.86 -2.00 0.40
C LEU A 16 5.30 -2.22 -0.08
N THR A 17 6.10 -3.01 0.65
CA THR A 17 7.46 -3.37 0.25
C THR A 17 7.47 -4.07 -1.12
N ALA A 18 6.60 -5.06 -1.31
CA ALA A 18 6.47 -5.77 -2.59
C ALA A 18 6.10 -4.82 -3.74
N LEU A 19 5.12 -3.93 -3.54
CA LEU A 19 4.67 -2.98 -4.55
C LEU A 19 5.74 -1.95 -4.91
N ALA A 20 6.58 -1.53 -3.95
CA ALA A 20 7.65 -0.57 -4.18
C ALA A 20 8.74 -1.10 -5.14
N HIS A 21 8.84 -2.42 -5.34
CA HIS A 21 9.76 -2.99 -6.33
C HIS A 21 9.32 -2.71 -7.78
N VAL A 22 8.00 -2.67 -8.03
CA VAL A 22 7.43 -2.59 -9.38
C VAL A 22 6.70 -1.27 -9.67
N LEU A 23 6.39 -0.49 -8.64
CA LEU A 23 5.73 0.82 -8.74
C LEU A 23 6.59 1.92 -8.13
N THR A 24 6.49 3.12 -8.69
CA THR A 24 6.93 4.34 -8.03
C THR A 24 5.81 4.83 -7.11
N ILE A 25 5.95 4.64 -5.80
CA ILE A 25 5.01 5.14 -4.79
C ILE A 25 5.26 6.64 -4.59
N ARG A 26 4.22 7.46 -4.80
CA ARG A 26 4.27 8.93 -4.67
C ARG A 26 3.88 9.38 -3.28
N THR A 27 2.79 8.83 -2.77
CA THR A 27 2.26 9.19 -1.45
C THR A 27 1.62 7.98 -0.80
N ILE A 28 1.70 7.94 0.52
CA ILE A 28 1.07 6.94 1.37
C ILE A 28 0.23 7.70 2.41
N SER A 29 -1.03 7.33 2.57
CA SER A 29 -1.86 7.91 3.62
C SER A 29 -1.43 7.43 5.00
N ARG A 30 -1.84 8.14 6.05
CA ARG A 30 -1.82 7.56 7.40
C ARG A 30 -2.68 6.28 7.44
N PRO A 31 -2.34 5.29 8.28
CA PRO A 31 -3.20 4.14 8.53
C PRO A 31 -4.55 4.57 9.10
N TYR A 32 -5.62 4.03 8.51
CA TYR A 32 -6.99 4.19 9.00
C TYR A 32 -7.42 2.88 9.65
N PRO A 33 -7.45 2.80 11.00
CA PRO A 33 -7.91 1.60 11.68
C PRO A 33 -9.39 1.34 11.37
N ASP A 34 -9.76 0.07 11.28
CA ASP A 34 -11.16 -0.33 11.27
C ASP A 34 -11.77 -0.22 12.66
N ARG A 35 -13.10 -0.36 12.75
CA ARG A 35 -13.80 -0.32 14.04
C ARG A 35 -13.43 -1.54 14.90
N PRO A 36 -13.28 -1.36 16.22
CA PRO A 36 -13.12 -2.49 17.14
C PRO A 36 -14.24 -3.54 16.95
N PRO A 37 -13.94 -4.84 17.07
CA PRO A 37 -12.68 -5.44 17.54
C PRO A 37 -11.64 -5.70 16.43
N SER A 38 -11.83 -5.17 15.22
CA SER A 38 -10.88 -5.39 14.11
C SER A 38 -9.49 -4.83 14.42
N THR A 39 -8.46 -5.59 14.09
CA THR A 39 -7.04 -5.16 14.13
C THR A 39 -6.54 -4.70 12.75
N ARG A 40 -7.43 -4.66 11.76
CA ARG A 40 -7.09 -4.30 10.37
C ARG A 40 -7.10 -2.80 10.17
N HIS A 41 -6.27 -2.38 9.22
CA HIS A 41 -6.07 -1.00 8.83
C HIS A 41 -6.21 -0.88 7.32
N ARG A 42 -6.58 0.32 6.88
CA ARG A 42 -6.59 0.72 5.48
C ARG A 42 -5.50 1.75 5.24
N ILE A 43 -4.71 1.56 4.21
CA ILE A 43 -3.79 2.59 3.68
C ILE A 43 -4.07 2.80 2.20
N TYR A 44 -3.97 4.05 1.78
CA TYR A 44 -4.16 4.46 0.39
C TYR A 44 -2.80 4.87 -0.17
N LEU A 45 -2.46 4.30 -1.32
CA LEU A 45 -1.25 4.60 -2.07
C LEU A 45 -1.63 5.37 -3.32
N ASP A 46 -0.91 6.44 -3.61
CA ASP A 46 -0.80 6.95 -4.98
C ASP A 46 0.51 6.46 -5.57
N ALA A 47 0.44 5.80 -6.72
CA ALA A 47 1.58 5.18 -7.36
C ALA A 47 1.51 5.30 -8.88
N THR A 48 2.65 5.39 -9.54
CA THR A 48 2.76 5.29 -11.00
C THR A 48 3.56 4.06 -11.39
N PRO A 49 3.33 3.48 -12.59
CA PRO A 49 4.22 2.45 -13.12
C PRO A 49 5.67 2.92 -13.03
N ARG A 50 6.57 2.06 -12.58
CA ARG A 50 8.00 2.35 -12.66
C ARG A 50 8.42 2.28 -14.12
N LYS A 51 9.21 3.24 -14.60
CA LYS A 51 9.69 3.28 -16.00
C LYS A 51 10.67 2.15 -16.34
N ASP A 52 11.10 1.35 -15.36
CA ASP A 52 12.00 0.18 -15.51
C ASP A 52 11.25 -1.12 -15.86
N SER A 53 10.11 -1.03 -16.55
CA SER A 53 9.51 -2.20 -17.17
C SER A 53 10.13 -2.36 -18.57
N ARG A 54 11.32 -2.94 -18.65
CA ARG A 54 11.79 -3.67 -19.83
C ARG A 54 11.84 -5.16 -19.48
N PRO A 55 11.51 -6.07 -20.42
CA PRO A 55 11.49 -5.91 -21.88
C PRO A 55 10.22 -5.29 -22.45
#